data_AF-A0A6F8YBC0-F1
#
_entry.id   AF-A0A6F8YBC0-F1
#
_cell.length_a   1.000
_cell.length_b   1.000
_cell.length_c   1.000
_cell.angle_alpha   90.00
_cell.angle_beta   90.00
_cell.angle_gamma   90.00
#
_symmetry.space_group_name_H-M   'P 1'
#
loop_
_entity.id
_entity.type
_entity.pdbx_description
1 polymer ?
#
loop_
_entity_poly.entity_id
_entity_poly.type
_entity_poly.pdbx_seq_one_letter_code
_entity_poly.pdbx_strand_id
1 'polypeptide(L)'
;MGDRGGYDALLLVSFGGPEHPDDVLPFLANVTRGRGIPPERLAEVAEHYQHFGGVSPINQQCRDLLREVERGTDLPVYWGNRNWHPMLADTVARMRDDGVRRALAFVTSAYGGYSSCRQYQEDIAAARAAVGPTAPAIDKLRHFHDHPGFVRPHADAVRAARATLPPGGDVRLVFTAHSVPVSMAETAGPDGGLYQAQLNETAALVHAAGTARGRSCPGTWCGRAAAARRTCRGSNPTSTTTSPRSPKPVSPGWW
;
A
#
# COMPACT_ATOMS: atom_id res chain seq x y z
N MET A 1 -18.55 32.16 -5.50
CA MET A 1 -18.05 30.81 -5.81
C MET A 1 -16.97 30.51 -4.79
N GLY A 2 -17.28 29.72 -3.75
CA GLY A 2 -16.42 29.57 -2.57
C GLY A 2 -15.07 28.92 -2.90
N ASP A 3 -14.02 29.41 -2.25
CA ASP A 3 -12.64 28.93 -2.31
C ASP A 3 -12.56 27.44 -1.93
N ARG A 4 -12.45 26.56 -2.92
CA ARG A 4 -12.35 25.10 -2.75
C ARG A 4 -10.93 24.68 -2.33
N GLY A 5 -10.42 25.16 -1.19
CA GLY A 5 -9.18 24.64 -0.59
C GLY A 5 -7.96 24.53 -1.53
N GLY A 6 -7.92 25.30 -2.62
CA GLY A 6 -6.84 25.32 -3.61
C GLY A 6 -6.62 24.09 -4.51
N TYR A 7 -7.46 23.05 -4.50
CA TYR A 7 -7.28 21.86 -5.36
C TYR A 7 -8.44 21.69 -6.36
N ASP A 8 -8.09 21.32 -7.59
CA ASP A 8 -9.03 21.18 -8.71
C ASP A 8 -9.47 19.72 -8.94
N ALA A 9 -8.65 18.74 -8.52
CA ALA A 9 -8.90 17.32 -8.77
C ALA A 9 -8.28 16.38 -7.71
N LEU A 10 -8.75 15.13 -7.69
CA LEU A 10 -8.13 14.01 -7.00
C LEU A 10 -7.56 13.02 -8.02
N LEU A 11 -6.36 12.51 -7.78
CA LEU A 11 -5.67 11.53 -8.61
C LEU A 11 -5.40 10.27 -7.79
N LEU A 12 -6.04 9.16 -8.14
CA LEU A 12 -5.68 7.84 -7.66
C LEU A 12 -4.42 7.37 -8.41
N VAL A 13 -3.37 7.01 -7.68
CA VAL A 13 -2.16 6.40 -8.26
C VAL A 13 -1.99 4.99 -7.73
N SER A 14 -1.95 4.02 -8.63
CA SER A 14 -1.79 2.60 -8.26
C SER A 14 -0.69 1.91 -9.06
N PHE A 15 -0.39 0.66 -8.72
CA PHE A 15 0.68 -0.11 -9.37
C PHE A 15 0.32 -0.44 -10.82
N GLY A 16 -0.94 -0.77 -11.08
CA GLY A 16 -1.42 -1.35 -12.35
C GLY A 16 -1.07 -2.83 -12.46
N GLY A 17 -1.84 -3.57 -13.24
CA GLY A 17 -1.58 -4.98 -13.51
C GLY A 17 -2.23 -5.42 -14.81
N PRO A 18 -1.78 -6.55 -15.39
CA PRO A 18 -2.29 -7.07 -16.65
C PRO A 18 -3.79 -7.35 -16.57
N GLU A 19 -4.54 -7.04 -17.63
CA GLU A 19 -5.99 -7.28 -17.72
C GLU A 19 -6.34 -8.44 -18.67
N HIS A 20 -5.36 -8.91 -19.44
CA HIS A 20 -5.44 -10.08 -20.31
C HIS A 20 -4.15 -10.91 -20.25
N PRO A 21 -4.18 -12.22 -20.59
CA PRO A 21 -2.98 -13.05 -20.66
C PRO A 21 -1.85 -12.46 -21.50
N ASP A 22 -2.19 -11.84 -22.64
CA ASP A 22 -1.23 -11.24 -23.57
C ASP A 22 -0.57 -9.98 -22.99
N ASP A 23 -1.14 -9.39 -21.93
CA ASP A 23 -0.58 -8.23 -21.24
C ASP A 23 0.58 -8.61 -20.32
N VAL A 24 0.67 -9.87 -19.88
CA VAL A 24 1.57 -10.30 -18.80
C VAL A 24 3.03 -10.02 -19.13
N LEU A 25 3.50 -10.45 -20.32
CA LEU A 25 4.90 -10.25 -20.72
C LEU A 25 5.23 -8.76 -20.94
N PRO A 26 4.43 -7.98 -21.69
CA PRO A 26 4.61 -6.52 -21.79
C PRO A 26 4.62 -5.81 -20.44
N PHE A 27 3.72 -6.18 -19.53
CA PHE A 27 3.65 -5.64 -18.18
C PHE A 27 4.93 -5.92 -17.39
N LEU A 28 5.38 -7.18 -17.38
CA LEU A 28 6.60 -7.57 -16.67
C LEU A 28 7.83 -6.86 -17.25
N ALA A 29 7.94 -6.78 -18.58
CA ALA A 29 9.02 -6.03 -19.23
C ALA A 29 9.01 -4.55 -18.82
N ASN A 30 7.83 -3.95 -18.64
CA ASN A 30 7.70 -2.59 -18.16
C ASN A 30 8.14 -2.44 -16.69
N VAL A 31 7.67 -3.32 -15.80
CA VAL A 31 8.04 -3.34 -14.37
C VAL A 31 9.55 -3.52 -14.18
N THR A 32 10.20 -4.31 -15.03
CA THR A 32 11.64 -4.59 -14.96
C THR A 32 12.50 -3.68 -15.82
N ARG A 33 11.93 -2.66 -16.44
CA ARG A 33 12.66 -1.74 -17.32
C ARG A 33 13.86 -1.14 -16.59
N GLY A 34 15.04 -1.22 -17.20
CA GLY A 34 16.28 -0.69 -16.63
C GLY A 34 16.89 -1.52 -15.50
N ARG A 35 16.32 -2.69 -15.15
CA ARG A 35 16.84 -3.58 -14.10
C ARG A 35 17.69 -4.74 -14.62
N GLY A 36 17.83 -4.87 -15.94
CA GLY A 36 18.67 -5.92 -16.56
C GLY A 36 18.19 -7.34 -16.28
N ILE A 37 16.87 -7.54 -16.09
CA ILE A 37 16.31 -8.88 -15.84
C ILE A 37 16.31 -9.68 -17.14
N PRO A 38 16.90 -10.89 -17.16
CA PRO A 38 16.92 -11.72 -18.36
C PRO A 38 15.51 -12.15 -18.79
N PRO A 39 15.22 -12.24 -20.10
CA PRO A 39 13.90 -12.65 -20.61
C PRO A 39 13.41 -13.99 -20.08
N GLU A 40 14.31 -14.96 -19.86
CA GLU A 40 13.99 -16.27 -19.29
C GLU A 40 13.41 -16.15 -17.87
N ARG A 41 13.93 -15.23 -17.06
CA ARG A 41 13.41 -14.95 -15.71
C ARG A 41 12.04 -14.28 -15.75
N LEU A 42 11.76 -13.49 -16.79
CA LEU A 42 10.43 -12.92 -17.00
C LEU A 42 9.40 -14.00 -17.38
N ALA A 43 9.79 -14.95 -18.23
CA ALA A 43 8.95 -16.07 -18.62
C ALA A 43 8.58 -16.96 -17.42
N GLU A 44 9.54 -17.28 -16.54
CA GLU A 44 9.27 -18.01 -15.29
C GLU A 44 8.27 -17.27 -14.39
N VAL A 45 8.36 -15.94 -14.29
CA VAL A 45 7.41 -15.15 -13.48
C VAL A 45 6.04 -15.07 -14.15
N ALA A 46 5.98 -15.07 -15.48
CA ALA A 46 4.72 -15.06 -16.23
C ALA A 46 3.89 -16.33 -15.99
N GLU A 47 4.52 -17.48 -15.75
CA GLU A 47 3.81 -18.73 -15.41
C GLU A 47 2.95 -18.59 -14.14
N HIS A 48 3.36 -17.76 -13.17
CA HIS A 48 2.55 -17.50 -11.98
C HIS A 48 1.26 -16.75 -12.32
N TYR A 49 1.26 -15.86 -13.31
CA TYR A 49 0.05 -15.18 -13.77
C TYR A 49 -0.90 -16.13 -14.50
N GLN A 50 -0.40 -17.17 -15.17
CA GLN A 50 -1.25 -18.15 -15.86
C GLN A 50 -2.16 -18.92 -14.88
N HIS A 51 -1.70 -19.16 -13.64
CA HIS A 51 -2.52 -19.75 -12.59
C HIS A 51 -3.74 -18.89 -12.20
N PHE A 52 -3.71 -17.59 -12.52
CA PHE A 52 -4.81 -16.64 -12.31
C PHE A 52 -5.49 -16.22 -13.63
N GLY A 53 -5.33 -17.01 -14.70
CA GLY A 53 -5.89 -16.71 -16.01
C GLY A 53 -5.26 -15.48 -16.68
N GLY A 54 -4.06 -15.07 -16.26
CA GLY A 54 -3.34 -13.93 -16.83
C GLY A 54 -3.84 -12.56 -16.39
N VAL A 55 -4.78 -12.48 -15.45
CA VAL A 55 -5.44 -11.23 -15.06
C VAL A 55 -5.12 -10.87 -13.61
N SER A 56 -4.65 -9.64 -13.40
CA SER A 56 -4.49 -9.07 -12.07
C SER A 56 -5.80 -8.42 -11.59
N PRO A 57 -6.24 -8.68 -10.35
CA PRO A 57 -7.47 -8.06 -9.83
C PRO A 57 -7.31 -6.56 -9.53
N ILE A 58 -6.08 -6.03 -9.50
CA ILE A 58 -5.79 -4.68 -8.98
C ILE A 58 -6.51 -3.57 -9.75
N ASN A 59 -6.62 -3.69 -11.08
CA ASN A 59 -7.28 -2.69 -11.90
C ASN A 59 -8.79 -2.66 -11.63
N GLN A 60 -9.41 -3.82 -11.44
CA GLN A 60 -10.82 -3.90 -11.06
C GLN A 60 -11.05 -3.33 -9.65
N GLN A 61 -10.16 -3.64 -8.69
CA GLN A 61 -10.22 -3.07 -7.34
C GLN A 61 -10.07 -1.54 -7.35
N CYS A 62 -9.21 -0.99 -8.23
CA CYS A 62 -9.09 0.46 -8.39
C CYS A 62 -10.38 1.05 -8.97
N ARG A 63 -11.01 0.42 -9.96
CA ARG A 63 -12.31 0.85 -10.49
C ARG A 63 -13.40 0.86 -9.42
N ASP A 64 -13.45 -0.16 -8.57
CA ASP A 64 -14.42 -0.23 -7.49
C ASP A 64 -14.14 0.84 -6.42
N LEU A 65 -12.87 1.07 -6.08
CA LEU A 65 -12.47 2.17 -5.19
C LEU A 65 -12.84 3.55 -5.76
N LEU A 66 -12.61 3.79 -7.05
CA LEU A 66 -12.94 5.06 -7.71
C LEU A 66 -14.43 5.39 -7.56
N ARG A 67 -15.32 4.42 -7.78
CA ARG A 67 -16.77 4.62 -7.63
C ARG A 67 -17.15 5.09 -6.22
N GLU A 68 -16.51 4.56 -5.19
CA GLU A 68 -16.79 4.97 -3.81
C GLU A 68 -16.14 6.32 -3.47
N VAL A 69 -14.96 6.60 -4.01
CA VAL A 69 -14.28 7.89 -3.85
C VAL A 69 -15.06 9.02 -4.52
N GLU A 70 -15.55 8.81 -5.75
CA GLU A 70 -16.37 9.77 -6.50
C GLU A 70 -17.65 10.17 -5.76
N ARG A 71 -18.23 9.26 -4.97
CA ARG A 71 -19.39 9.57 -4.11
C ARG A 71 -19.04 10.40 -2.88
N GLY A 72 -17.76 10.41 -2.49
CA GLY A 72 -17.26 11.06 -1.28
C GLY A 72 -16.65 12.44 -1.51
N THR A 73 -16.59 12.93 -2.75
CA THR A 73 -15.96 14.22 -3.08
C THR A 73 -16.64 14.89 -4.27
N ASP A 74 -16.68 16.23 -4.27
CA ASP A 74 -17.11 17.03 -5.42
C ASP A 74 -15.97 17.29 -6.44
N LEU A 75 -14.75 16.83 -6.13
CA LEU A 75 -13.62 16.96 -7.03
C LEU A 75 -13.69 15.91 -8.15
N PRO A 76 -13.42 16.29 -9.41
CA PRO A 76 -13.13 15.34 -10.47
C PRO A 76 -12.05 14.34 -10.05
N VAL A 77 -12.30 13.05 -10.28
CA VAL A 77 -11.38 11.96 -9.92
C VAL A 77 -10.72 11.38 -11.16
N TYR A 78 -9.41 11.25 -11.10
CA TYR A 78 -8.57 10.66 -12.14
C TYR A 78 -7.88 9.41 -11.60
N TRP A 79 -7.47 8.52 -12.49
CA TRP A 79 -6.71 7.32 -12.13
C TRP A 79 -5.60 7.07 -13.12
N GLY A 80 -4.38 6.93 -12.61
CA GLY A 80 -3.20 6.58 -13.37
C GLY A 80 -2.40 5.49 -12.66
N ASN A 81 -1.90 4.55 -13.43
CA ASN A 81 -1.09 3.43 -12.96
C ASN A 81 0.37 3.64 -13.32
N ARG A 82 1.24 3.07 -12.50
CA ARG A 82 2.70 3.17 -12.64
C ARG A 82 3.22 2.26 -13.74
N ASN A 83 2.70 1.04 -13.82
CA ASN A 83 3.27 -0.02 -14.63
C ASN A 83 2.33 -0.57 -15.72
N TRP A 84 1.05 -0.21 -15.71
CA TRP A 84 0.09 -0.68 -16.70
C TRP A 84 -0.96 0.39 -17.01
N HIS A 85 -1.82 0.18 -18.00
CA HIS A 85 -2.84 1.16 -18.37
C HIS A 85 -3.94 1.29 -17.29
N PRO A 86 -4.62 2.46 -17.20
CA PRO A 86 -4.25 3.73 -17.84
C PRO A 86 -2.93 4.26 -17.27
N MET A 87 -1.97 4.62 -18.14
CA MET A 87 -0.64 5.04 -17.66
C MET A 87 -0.74 6.39 -16.95
N LEU A 88 0.07 6.57 -15.90
CA LEU A 88 0.08 7.80 -15.11
C LEU A 88 0.40 9.04 -15.97
N ALA A 89 1.36 8.94 -16.89
CA ALA A 89 1.70 10.04 -17.80
C ALA A 89 0.51 10.46 -18.70
N ASP A 90 -0.20 9.48 -19.28
CA ASP A 90 -1.38 9.72 -20.12
C ASP A 90 -2.50 10.38 -19.30
N THR A 91 -2.67 9.94 -18.05
CA THR A 91 -3.66 10.50 -17.12
C THR A 91 -3.32 11.94 -16.76
N VAL A 92 -2.06 12.25 -16.49
CA VAL A 92 -1.61 13.63 -16.19
C VAL A 92 -1.75 14.53 -17.41
N ALA A 93 -1.53 14.01 -18.63
CA ALA A 93 -1.80 14.75 -19.86
C ALA A 93 -3.29 15.09 -20.00
N ARG A 94 -4.17 14.11 -19.73
CA ARG A 94 -5.62 14.34 -19.71
C ARG A 94 -6.02 15.39 -18.67
N MET A 95 -5.47 15.32 -17.45
CA MET A 95 -5.73 16.33 -16.41
C MET A 95 -5.35 17.74 -16.87
N ARG A 96 -4.21 17.91 -17.55
CA ARG A 96 -3.82 19.20 -18.15
C ARG A 96 -4.87 19.65 -19.17
N ASP A 97 -5.27 18.76 -20.07
CA ASP A 97 -6.21 19.09 -21.15
C ASP A 97 -7.60 19.46 -20.61
N ASP A 98 -7.99 18.89 -19.47
CA ASP A 98 -9.21 19.22 -18.73
C ASP A 98 -9.08 20.52 -17.89
N GLY A 99 -7.91 21.17 -17.90
CA GLY A 99 -7.66 22.44 -17.20
C GLY A 99 -7.34 22.32 -15.71
N VAL A 100 -7.01 21.12 -15.22
CA VAL A 100 -6.57 20.91 -13.83
C VAL A 100 -5.23 21.63 -13.62
N ARG A 101 -5.12 22.45 -12.58
CA ARG A 101 -3.86 23.14 -12.20
C ARG A 101 -3.23 22.55 -10.96
N ARG A 102 -4.03 22.11 -9.99
CA ARG A 102 -3.58 21.45 -8.75
C ARG A 102 -4.41 20.21 -8.44
N ALA A 103 -3.75 19.09 -8.14
CA ALA A 103 -4.41 17.86 -7.76
C ALA A 103 -3.82 17.24 -6.50
N LEU A 104 -4.66 16.56 -5.73
CA LEU A 104 -4.23 15.69 -4.63
C LEU A 104 -3.99 14.28 -5.16
N ALA A 105 -2.86 13.66 -4.85
CA ALA A 105 -2.60 12.27 -5.20
C ALA A 105 -2.85 11.34 -4.01
N PHE A 106 -3.82 10.44 -4.15
CA PHE A 106 -4.03 9.30 -3.26
C PHE A 106 -3.33 8.08 -3.86
N VAL A 107 -2.30 7.58 -3.18
CA VAL A 107 -1.58 6.37 -3.64
C VAL A 107 -2.15 5.14 -2.94
N THR A 108 -2.23 4.00 -3.63
CA THR A 108 -2.74 2.73 -3.06
C THR A 108 -1.75 2.02 -2.12
N SER A 109 -0.84 2.78 -1.51
CA SER A 109 0.10 2.29 -0.50
C SER A 109 0.00 3.12 0.77
N ALA A 110 -0.32 2.45 1.89
CA ALA A 110 -0.56 3.11 3.18
C ALA A 110 0.73 3.51 3.92
N TYR A 111 1.87 2.92 3.53
CA TYR A 111 3.11 2.93 4.29
C TYR A 111 4.19 3.83 3.66
N GLY A 112 5.17 4.24 4.47
CA GLY A 112 6.40 4.89 4.08
C GLY A 112 7.48 3.90 3.65
N GLY A 113 8.62 4.41 3.19
CA GLY A 113 9.70 3.63 2.59
C GLY A 113 9.84 3.86 1.08
N TYR A 114 10.83 3.22 0.45
CA TYR A 114 11.11 3.46 -0.96
C TYR A 114 9.95 3.03 -1.88
N SER A 115 9.68 1.72 -1.94
CA SER A 115 8.71 1.12 -2.88
C SER A 115 7.25 1.52 -2.62
N SER A 116 6.93 1.89 -1.38
CA SER A 116 5.60 2.26 -0.90
C SER A 116 5.35 3.78 -0.93
N CYS A 117 6.39 4.62 -0.87
CA CYS A 117 6.22 6.06 -0.80
C CYS A 117 7.08 6.85 -1.79
N ARG A 118 8.40 6.75 -1.71
CA ARG A 118 9.31 7.57 -2.53
C ARG A 118 9.15 7.27 -4.01
N GLN A 119 9.03 6.00 -4.37
CA GLN A 119 8.89 5.61 -5.78
C GLN A 119 7.62 6.19 -6.41
N TYR A 120 6.50 6.26 -5.67
CA TYR A 120 5.29 6.93 -6.14
C TYR A 120 5.50 8.43 -6.38
N GLN A 121 6.31 9.11 -5.56
CA GLN A 121 6.64 10.52 -5.78
C GLN A 121 7.53 10.70 -7.02
N GLU A 122 8.49 9.81 -7.21
CA GLU A 122 9.35 9.79 -8.41
C GLU A 122 8.52 9.53 -9.68
N ASP A 123 7.57 8.60 -9.63
CA ASP A 123 6.66 8.31 -10.74
C ASP A 123 5.73 9.49 -11.07
N ILE A 124 5.20 10.17 -10.04
CA ILE A 124 4.43 11.42 -10.23
C ILE A 124 5.30 12.51 -10.86
N ALA A 125 6.55 12.67 -10.39
CA ALA A 125 7.47 13.65 -10.94
C ALA A 125 7.83 13.34 -12.41
N ALA A 126 8.07 12.07 -12.74
CA ALA A 126 8.34 11.61 -14.10
C ALA A 126 7.13 11.83 -15.03
N ALA A 127 5.91 11.52 -14.57
CA ALA A 127 4.69 11.77 -15.33
C ALA A 127 4.48 13.27 -15.60
N ARG A 128 4.73 14.13 -14.61
CA ARG A 128 4.69 15.59 -14.80
C ARG A 128 5.77 16.07 -15.78
N ALA A 129 6.98 15.54 -15.69
CA ALA A 129 8.08 15.89 -16.59
C ALA A 129 7.77 15.50 -18.05
N ALA A 130 7.13 14.34 -18.27
CA ALA A 130 6.70 13.90 -19.60
C ALA A 130 5.64 14.81 -20.23
N VAL A 131 4.76 15.39 -19.41
CA VAL A 131 3.73 16.35 -19.85
C VAL A 131 4.30 17.76 -20.06
N GLY A 132 5.37 18.10 -19.34
CA GLY A 132 6.09 19.36 -19.48
C GLY A 132 5.60 20.48 -18.54
N PRO A 133 5.98 21.74 -18.79
CA PRO A 133 5.73 22.87 -17.88
C PRO A 133 4.25 23.15 -17.59
N THR A 134 3.34 22.67 -18.42
CA THR A 134 1.89 22.82 -18.27
C THR A 134 1.24 21.71 -17.45
N ALA A 135 2.00 20.72 -16.97
CA ALA A 135 1.49 19.67 -16.11
C ALA A 135 0.94 20.25 -14.78
N PRO A 136 -0.19 19.73 -14.26
CA PRO A 136 -0.70 20.15 -12.97
C PRO A 136 0.34 19.94 -11.86
N ALA A 137 0.30 20.79 -10.82
CA ALA A 137 0.95 20.47 -9.56
C ALA A 137 0.22 19.31 -8.90
N ILE A 138 0.96 18.30 -8.44
CA ILE A 138 0.37 17.10 -7.84
C ILE A 138 0.99 16.91 -6.47
N ASP A 139 0.18 17.06 -5.43
CA ASP A 139 0.60 16.91 -4.04
C ASP A 139 0.14 15.57 -3.49
N LYS A 140 1.09 14.71 -3.11
CA LYS A 140 0.79 13.39 -2.54
C LYS A 140 0.21 13.53 -1.13
N LEU A 141 -0.90 12.85 -0.88
CA LEU A 141 -1.45 12.69 0.47
C LEU A 141 -0.47 11.96 1.39
N ARG A 142 -0.53 12.30 2.69
CA ARG A 142 0.27 11.64 3.74
C ARG A 142 -0.02 10.14 3.82
N HIS A 143 0.88 9.41 4.48
CA HIS A 143 0.65 8.01 4.87
C HIS A 143 -0.62 7.89 5.71
N PHE A 144 -1.34 6.77 5.55
CA PHE A 144 -2.64 6.55 6.19
C PHE A 144 -2.74 5.18 6.89
N HIS A 145 -1.61 4.51 7.13
CA HIS A 145 -1.53 3.19 7.78
C HIS A 145 -2.18 3.11 9.17
N ASP A 146 -2.27 4.25 9.87
CA ASP A 146 -2.84 4.41 11.21
C ASP A 146 -4.27 4.98 11.19
N HIS A 147 -4.76 5.38 10.00
CA HIS A 147 -6.05 6.03 9.88
C HIS A 147 -7.18 5.07 10.27
N PRO A 148 -8.20 5.49 11.05
CA PRO A 148 -9.30 4.60 11.44
C PRO A 148 -10.05 3.98 10.26
N GLY A 149 -10.14 4.71 9.14
CA GLY A 149 -10.74 4.19 7.90
C GLY A 149 -9.93 3.07 7.22
N PHE A 150 -8.64 2.95 7.54
CA PHE A 150 -7.78 1.85 7.09
C PHE A 150 -7.76 0.70 8.12
N VAL A 151 -7.63 1.02 9.40
CA VAL A 151 -7.55 0.03 10.49
C VAL A 151 -8.87 -0.75 10.69
N ARG A 152 -10.01 -0.07 10.64
CA ARG A 152 -11.31 -0.70 10.95
C ARG A 152 -11.68 -1.83 9.98
N PRO A 153 -11.61 -1.67 8.65
CA PRO A 153 -11.88 -2.78 7.74
C PRO A 153 -11.02 -4.03 8.01
N HIS A 154 -9.75 -3.85 8.36
CA HIS A 154 -8.88 -4.96 8.75
C HIS A 154 -9.31 -5.61 10.07
N ALA A 155 -9.67 -4.81 11.08
CA ALA A 155 -10.19 -5.32 12.35
C ALA A 155 -11.51 -6.09 12.15
N ASP A 156 -12.38 -5.61 11.26
CA ASP A 156 -13.65 -6.24 10.91
C ASP A 156 -13.42 -7.59 10.22
N ALA A 157 -12.45 -7.67 9.31
CA ALA A 157 -12.02 -8.92 8.69
C ALA A 157 -11.47 -9.92 9.71
N VAL A 158 -10.67 -9.47 10.68
CA VAL A 158 -10.19 -10.33 11.78
C VAL A 158 -11.35 -10.87 12.61
N ARG A 159 -12.33 -10.01 12.96
CA ARG A 159 -13.52 -10.45 13.72
C ARG A 159 -14.34 -11.47 12.94
N ALA A 160 -14.55 -11.24 11.64
CA ALA A 160 -15.27 -12.15 10.76
C ALA A 160 -14.56 -13.50 10.65
N ALA A 161 -13.24 -13.51 10.43
CA ALA A 161 -12.45 -14.74 10.37
C ALA A 161 -12.44 -15.50 11.69
N ARG A 162 -12.37 -14.82 12.85
CA ARG A 162 -12.43 -15.50 14.16
C ARG A 162 -13.79 -16.13 14.43
N ALA A 163 -14.87 -15.57 13.89
CA ALA A 163 -16.22 -16.09 14.05
C ALA A 163 -16.45 -17.42 13.31
N THR A 164 -15.60 -17.78 12.34
CA THR A 164 -15.67 -19.06 11.64
C THR A 164 -14.91 -20.20 12.35
N LEU A 165 -14.16 -19.87 13.41
CA LEU A 165 -13.35 -20.84 14.15
C LEU A 165 -14.12 -21.45 15.34
N PRO A 166 -13.81 -22.70 15.74
CA PRO A 166 -14.41 -23.31 16.92
C PRO A 166 -14.17 -22.48 18.19
N PRO A 167 -15.17 -22.40 19.10
CA PRO A 167 -14.99 -21.71 20.38
C PRO A 167 -13.92 -22.41 21.23
N GLY A 168 -13.10 -21.62 21.93
CA GLY A 168 -12.13 -22.13 22.90
C GLY A 168 -10.75 -22.53 22.35
N GLY A 169 -10.52 -22.44 21.04
CA GLY A 169 -9.19 -22.64 20.46
C GLY A 169 -8.25 -21.46 20.72
N ASP A 170 -6.99 -21.75 21.06
CA ASP A 170 -5.91 -20.75 21.04
C ASP A 170 -5.51 -20.48 19.58
N VAL A 171 -5.78 -19.26 19.11
CA VAL A 171 -5.59 -18.87 17.71
C VAL A 171 -4.57 -17.74 17.66
N ARG A 172 -3.50 -17.97 16.89
CA ARG A 172 -2.47 -16.95 16.63
C ARG A 172 -2.88 -16.13 15.42
N LEU A 173 -2.88 -14.81 15.57
CA LEU A 173 -3.05 -13.88 14.46
C LEU A 173 -1.66 -13.54 13.89
N VAL A 174 -1.46 -13.82 12.60
CA VAL A 174 -0.22 -13.51 11.88
C VAL A 174 -0.50 -12.39 10.88
N PHE A 175 0.26 -11.30 10.99
CA PHE A 175 0.24 -10.21 10.01
C PHE A 175 1.37 -10.42 9.02
N THR A 176 1.05 -10.31 7.73
CA THR A 176 2.03 -10.42 6.65
C THR A 176 2.02 -9.15 5.81
N ALA A 177 3.18 -8.80 5.26
CA ALA A 177 3.37 -7.69 4.35
C ALA A 177 4.47 -8.04 3.34
N HIS A 178 4.50 -7.32 2.22
CA HIS A 178 5.55 -7.49 1.21
C HIS A 178 6.92 -7.21 1.83
N SER A 179 7.87 -8.13 1.63
CA SER A 179 9.25 -7.94 2.10
C SER A 179 9.96 -6.86 1.28
N VAL A 180 10.90 -6.15 1.88
CA VAL A 180 11.75 -5.17 1.18
C VAL A 180 13.21 -5.48 1.45
N PRO A 181 14.15 -5.08 0.58
CA PRO A 181 15.57 -5.20 0.87
C PRO A 181 15.91 -4.60 2.23
N VAL A 182 16.79 -5.26 2.98
CA VAL A 182 17.17 -4.84 4.34
C VAL A 182 17.64 -3.39 4.37
N SER A 183 18.50 -3.00 3.42
CA SER A 183 18.97 -1.62 3.29
C SER A 183 17.85 -0.61 3.03
N MET A 184 16.80 -0.99 2.30
CA MET A 184 15.63 -0.12 2.09
C MET A 184 14.78 0.02 3.36
N ALA A 185 14.66 -1.04 4.15
CA ALA A 185 13.97 -0.96 5.44
C ALA A 185 14.75 -0.10 6.43
N GLU A 186 16.06 -0.31 6.53
CA GLU A 186 16.95 0.43 7.45
C GLU A 186 16.98 1.93 7.14
N THR A 187 16.97 2.30 5.86
CA THR A 187 17.02 3.71 5.42
C THR A 187 15.64 4.35 5.22
N ALA A 188 14.55 3.64 5.53
CA ALA A 188 13.20 4.16 5.35
C ALA A 188 12.89 5.28 6.36
N GLY A 189 12.55 6.48 5.86
CA GLY A 189 12.21 7.63 6.70
C GLY A 189 13.45 8.38 7.24
N PRO A 190 13.24 9.53 7.90
CA PRO A 190 14.35 10.39 8.34
C PRO A 190 15.26 9.73 9.39
N ASP A 191 14.68 8.90 10.26
CA ASP A 191 15.41 8.20 11.33
C ASP A 191 15.72 6.72 11.01
N GLY A 192 15.35 6.26 9.80
CA GLY A 192 15.43 4.86 9.42
C GLY A 192 14.33 3.98 10.01
N GLY A 193 14.15 2.77 9.45
CA GLY A 193 13.22 1.76 9.97
C GLY A 193 11.72 2.06 9.83
N LEU A 194 11.32 3.17 9.18
CA LEU A 194 9.93 3.65 9.15
C LEU A 194 8.94 2.61 8.63
N TYR A 195 9.31 1.84 7.60
CA TYR A 195 8.42 0.82 7.03
C TYR A 195 8.03 -0.25 8.06
N GLN A 196 9.03 -0.77 8.80
CA GLN A 196 8.79 -1.77 9.84
C GLN A 196 8.02 -1.20 11.03
N ALA A 197 8.36 0.04 11.44
CA ALA A 197 7.66 0.71 12.52
C ALA A 197 6.17 0.86 12.23
N GLN A 198 5.81 1.32 11.02
CA GLN A 198 4.42 1.51 10.61
C GLN A 198 3.67 0.18 10.46
N LEU A 199 4.31 -0.87 9.94
CA LEU A 199 3.70 -2.21 9.89
C LEU A 199 3.37 -2.74 11.28
N ASN A 200 4.30 -2.61 12.22
CA ASN A 200 4.11 -3.05 13.61
C ASN A 200 3.01 -2.25 14.30
N GLU A 201 2.95 -0.93 14.07
CA GLU A 201 1.89 -0.07 14.60
C GLU A 201 0.52 -0.45 14.04
N THR A 202 0.40 -0.61 12.72
CA THR A 202 -0.85 -1.05 12.08
C THR A 202 -1.29 -2.42 12.60
N ALA A 203 -0.36 -3.37 12.74
CA ALA A 203 -0.65 -4.69 13.32
C ALA A 203 -1.19 -4.58 14.76
N ALA A 204 -0.57 -3.74 15.60
CA ALA A 204 -1.02 -3.49 16.96
C ALA A 204 -2.42 -2.84 17.00
N LEU A 205 -2.67 -1.84 16.16
CA LEU A 205 -3.97 -1.16 16.05
C LEU A 205 -5.07 -2.12 15.60
N VAL A 206 -4.82 -2.93 14.56
CA VAL A 206 -5.77 -3.93 14.06
C VAL A 206 -6.01 -5.02 15.09
N HIS A 207 -4.97 -5.51 15.76
CA HIS A 207 -5.10 -6.51 16.80
C HIS A 207 -5.96 -6.00 17.96
N ALA A 208 -5.69 -4.78 18.44
CA ALA A 208 -6.46 -4.18 19.53
C ALA A 208 -7.93 -3.98 19.15
N ALA A 209 -8.22 -3.47 17.95
CA ALA A 209 -9.58 -3.26 17.47
C ALA A 209 -10.33 -4.56 17.14
N GLY A 210 -9.63 -5.58 16.62
CA GLY A 210 -10.21 -6.84 16.18
C GLY A 210 -10.44 -7.87 17.30
N THR A 211 -9.78 -7.69 18.46
CA THR A 211 -9.88 -8.62 19.60
C THR A 211 -10.58 -8.04 20.83
N ALA A 212 -10.95 -6.76 20.80
CA ALA A 212 -11.72 -6.13 21.85
C ALA A 212 -13.00 -6.93 22.15
N ARG A 213 -13.18 -7.34 23.42
CA ARG A 213 -14.38 -8.04 23.89
C ARG A 213 -15.54 -7.04 24.04
N GLY A 214 -16.39 -6.92 23.02
CA GLY A 214 -17.76 -6.44 23.16
C GLY A 214 -18.12 -5.11 22.48
N ARG A 215 -19.23 -5.18 21.72
CA ARG A 215 -20.06 -4.14 21.09
C ARG A 215 -19.36 -3.19 20.11
N SER A 216 -19.46 -3.55 18.83
CA SER A 216 -19.43 -2.55 17.75
C SER A 216 -20.54 -1.53 17.98
N CYS A 217 -20.19 -0.34 18.45
CA CYS A 217 -21.04 0.83 18.28
C CYS A 217 -20.76 1.40 16.88
N PRO A 218 -21.76 1.54 16.00
CA PRO A 218 -21.60 2.33 14.79
C PRO A 218 -21.58 3.80 15.19
N GLY A 219 -20.47 4.47 14.91
CA GLY A 219 -20.31 5.91 15.08
C GLY A 219 -19.58 6.31 16.36
N THR A 220 -18.57 7.17 16.21
CA THR A 220 -17.78 7.85 17.26
C THR A 220 -16.95 6.97 18.19
N TRP A 221 -15.64 6.91 17.90
CA TRP A 221 -14.64 6.58 18.92
C TRP A 221 -14.54 7.80 19.85
N CYS A 222 -15.01 7.68 21.09
CA CYS A 222 -14.78 8.68 22.12
C CYS A 222 -13.34 8.52 22.61
N GLY A 223 -12.55 9.59 22.45
CA GLY A 223 -11.10 9.57 22.63
C GLY A 223 -10.64 9.06 24.00
N ARG A 224 -9.69 8.13 23.98
CA ARG A 224 -8.62 8.03 24.96
C ARG A 224 -7.49 7.17 24.39
N ALA A 225 -6.63 7.80 23.59
CA ALA A 225 -5.25 7.39 23.51
C ALA A 225 -4.62 7.73 24.86
N ALA A 226 -4.61 6.76 25.78
CA ALA A 226 -3.86 6.88 27.03
C ALA A 226 -2.56 6.09 26.87
N ALA A 227 -1.47 6.86 26.78
CA ALA A 227 -0.11 6.38 26.86
C ALA A 227 0.09 5.48 28.08
N ALA A 228 0.74 4.33 27.88
CA ALA A 228 1.31 3.55 28.96
C ALA A 228 2.76 3.18 28.61
N ARG A 229 3.66 4.17 28.71
CA ARG A 229 5.02 3.90 29.18
C ARG A 229 4.93 3.76 30.69
N ARG A 230 5.18 2.55 31.22
CA ARG A 230 5.72 2.34 32.57
C ARG A 230 6.19 0.89 32.73
N THR A 231 7.51 0.75 32.65
CA THR A 231 8.38 -0.05 33.52
C THR A 231 7.73 -1.15 34.38
N CYS A 232 8.06 -2.40 34.07
CA CYS A 232 8.28 -3.42 35.10
C CYS A 232 9.74 -3.87 34.98
N ARG A 233 10.57 -3.46 35.96
CA ARG A 233 11.88 -4.04 36.26
C ARG A 233 11.69 -5.20 37.23
N GLY A 234 12.54 -6.22 37.07
CA GLY A 234 12.71 -7.37 37.98
C GLY A 234 12.22 -8.66 37.30
N SER A 235 13.03 -9.70 37.06
CA SER A 235 14.35 -10.06 37.58
C SER A 235 14.93 -11.22 36.75
N ASN A 236 16.12 -10.99 36.17
CA ASN A 236 17.34 -11.80 35.92
C ASN A 236 17.34 -13.37 35.82
N PRO A 237 18.43 -14.01 35.34
CA PRO A 237 18.52 -14.57 33.98
C PRO A 237 18.92 -16.05 33.96
N THR A 238 18.49 -16.86 32.97
CA THR A 238 19.19 -18.11 32.68
C THR A 238 18.97 -18.62 31.25
N SER A 239 20.11 -19.06 30.68
CA SER A 239 20.30 -20.00 29.57
C SER A 239 19.83 -19.61 28.17
N THR A 240 20.75 -18.96 27.47
CA THR A 240 20.94 -19.04 26.02
C THR A 240 21.25 -20.49 25.63
N THR A 241 20.50 -21.06 24.69
CA THR A 241 20.92 -22.27 23.95
C THR A 241 20.90 -21.96 22.47
N THR A 242 22.08 -21.72 21.93
CA THR A 242 22.33 -21.46 20.52
C THR A 242 22.46 -22.80 19.81
N SER A 243 21.52 -23.12 18.92
CA SER A 243 21.66 -24.23 17.97
C SER A 243 22.11 -23.68 16.62
N PRO A 244 23.23 -24.14 16.03
CA PRO A 244 23.70 -23.65 14.75
C PRO A 244 22.95 -24.41 13.64
N ARG A 245 21.92 -23.77 13.07
CA ARG A 245 21.48 -24.10 11.71
C ARG A 245 21.65 -22.86 10.85
N SER A 246 22.66 -22.91 9.99
CA SER A 246 22.91 -21.92 8.95
C SER A 246 21.62 -21.71 8.13
N PRO A 247 21.06 -20.49 8.08
CA PRO A 247 19.97 -20.21 7.17
C PRO A 247 20.51 -20.24 5.75
N LYS A 248 19.94 -21.12 4.90
CA LYS A 248 20.14 -21.06 3.45
C LYS A 248 19.68 -19.67 2.97
N PRO A 249 20.41 -19.03 2.04
CA PRO A 249 19.98 -17.76 1.47
C PRO A 249 18.65 -17.96 0.75
N VAL A 250 17.60 -17.33 1.27
CA VAL A 250 16.32 -17.21 0.58
C VAL A 250 16.51 -16.11 -0.46
N SER A 251 16.53 -16.49 -1.74
CA SER A 251 16.53 -15.54 -2.85
C SER A 251 15.36 -14.55 -2.67
N PRO A 252 15.56 -13.24 -2.84
CA PRO A 252 14.49 -12.28 -2.76
C PRO A 252 13.52 -12.50 -3.93
N GLY A 253 12.46 -13.27 -3.66
CA GLY A 253 11.29 -13.35 -4.52
C GLY A 253 10.54 -12.03 -4.39
N TRP A 254 10.50 -11.28 -5.48
CA TRP A 254 9.71 -10.07 -5.59
C TRP A 254 8.25 -10.48 -5.78
N TRP A 255 7.40 -10.21 -4.78
CA TRP A 255 5.94 -10.33 -4.82
C TRP A 255 5.29 -9.30 -3.91
#